data_AF-A0A520IX52-F1
#
_entry.id   AF-A0A520IX52-F1
#
_cell.length_a   1.000
_cell.length_b   1.000
_cell.length_c   1.000
_cell.angle_alpha   90.00
_cell.angle_beta   90.00
_cell.angle_gamma   90.00
#
_symmetry.space_group_name_H-M   'P 1'
#
loop_
_entity.id
_entity.type
_entity.pdbx_description
1 polymer ?
#
loop_
_entity_poly.entity_id
_entity_poly.type
_entity_poly.pdbx_seq_one_letter_code
_entity_poly.pdbx_strand_id
1 'polypeptide(L)'
;MKTYKPRLLSWPLYPQTYFKEDPHAQQMVMLTHSSQFIAARGNEYFCEIDEDYLTDRFNLTGLNTEVHYYQYALDLVTDVFDMEVDDDMREQIEKSARHLYGLVHARYVVTTRGLSKMVR
;
A
#
# COMPACT_ATOMS: atom_id res chain seq x y z
N MET A 1 13.99 40.27 2.03
CA MET A 1 13.25 39.00 2.18
C MET A 1 12.52 38.71 0.90
N LYS A 2 13.01 37.76 0.09
CA LYS A 2 12.24 37.17 -1.01
C LYS A 2 11.92 35.75 -0.57
N THR A 3 10.66 35.46 -0.31
CA THR A 3 10.18 34.11 -0.01
C THR A 3 10.27 33.30 -1.31
N TYR A 4 11.25 32.41 -1.38
CA TYR A 4 11.33 31.43 -2.46
C TYR A 4 10.30 30.34 -2.14
N LYS A 5 9.19 30.30 -2.86
CA LYS A 5 8.33 29.10 -2.91
C LYS A 5 8.87 28.24 -4.05
N PRO A 6 9.62 27.15 -3.78
CA PRO A 6 10.01 26.25 -4.85
C PRO A 6 8.74 25.63 -5.42
N ARG A 7 8.55 25.72 -6.73
CA ARG A 7 7.55 24.91 -7.44
C ARG A 7 7.92 23.46 -7.19
N LEU A 8 7.06 22.73 -6.48
CA LEU A 8 7.10 21.28 -6.42
C LEU A 8 7.01 20.79 -7.87
N LEU A 9 8.14 20.37 -8.44
CA LEU A 9 8.15 19.66 -9.71
C LEU A 9 7.43 18.33 -9.44
N SER A 10 6.28 18.12 -10.08
CA SER A 10 5.64 16.81 -10.06
C SER A 10 6.59 15.77 -10.68
N TRP A 11 6.63 14.57 -10.10
CA TRP A 11 7.34 13.41 -10.64
C TRP A 11 6.99 13.21 -12.14
N PRO A 12 7.95 12.95 -13.07
CA PRO A 12 9.28 12.34 -12.91
C PRO A 12 10.49 13.31 -13.01
N LEU A 13 10.29 14.62 -12.83
CA LEU A 13 11.35 15.63 -13.05
C LEU A 13 12.25 15.90 -11.84
N TYR A 14 12.12 15.14 -10.75
CA TYR A 14 12.94 15.32 -9.54
C TYR A 14 14.28 14.60 -9.69
N PRO A 15 15.44 15.29 -9.65
CA PRO A 15 16.73 14.65 -9.82
C PRO A 15 17.06 13.71 -8.65
N GLN A 16 17.45 12.48 -8.96
CA GLN A 16 17.75 11.40 -8.00
C GLN A 16 18.78 11.79 -6.92
N THR A 17 19.63 12.78 -7.20
CA THR A 17 20.67 13.29 -6.28
C THR A 17 20.11 14.03 -5.07
N TYR A 18 18.94 14.67 -5.19
CA TYR A 18 18.30 15.40 -4.08
C TYR A 18 17.57 14.48 -3.09
N PHE A 19 17.37 13.20 -3.46
CA PHE A 19 16.75 12.18 -2.63
C PHE A 19 17.52 11.89 -1.33
N LYS A 20 18.85 12.00 -1.37
CA LYS A 20 19.70 11.67 -0.22
C LYS A 20 19.77 12.78 0.84
N GLU A 21 19.43 14.01 0.47
CA GLU A 21 19.71 15.20 1.30
C GLU A 21 18.45 15.88 1.85
N ASP A 22 17.26 15.53 1.36
CA ASP A 22 16.00 16.09 1.83
C ASP A 22 15.22 15.06 2.67
N PRO A 23 15.13 15.25 4.01
CA PRO A 23 14.32 14.42 4.90
C PRO A 23 12.84 14.39 4.51
N HIS A 24 12.30 15.48 3.93
CA HIS A 24 10.94 15.50 3.40
C HIS A 24 10.82 14.71 2.10
N ALA A 25 11.86 14.67 1.25
CA ALA A 25 11.88 13.80 0.07
C ALA A 25 12.03 12.33 0.44
N GLN A 26 12.79 12.01 1.50
CA GLN A 26 12.87 10.67 2.08
C GLN A 26 11.53 10.23 2.69
N GLN A 27 10.80 11.17 3.32
CA GLN A 27 9.42 10.95 3.78
C GLN A 27 8.45 10.77 2.60
N MET A 28 8.65 11.46 1.47
CA MET A 28 7.82 11.34 0.26
C MET A 28 7.98 10.01 -0.49
N VAL A 29 8.95 9.16 -0.12
CA VAL A 29 9.24 7.90 -0.85
C VAL A 29 9.08 6.66 0.04
N MET A 30 8.46 6.80 1.21
CA MET A 30 7.86 5.65 1.87
C MET A 30 6.61 5.25 1.07
N LEU A 31 6.82 4.46 0.00
CA LEU A 31 5.71 3.77 -0.65
C LEU A 31 5.01 2.95 0.44
N THR A 32 3.70 3.09 0.55
CA THR A 32 2.84 2.26 1.42
C THR A 32 3.14 0.79 1.18
N HIS A 33 2.98 -0.08 2.17
CA HIS A 33 3.22 -1.52 2.00
C HIS A 33 2.39 -2.09 0.85
N SER A 34 1.17 -1.58 0.66
CA SER A 34 0.31 -1.86 -0.49
C SER A 34 0.92 -1.39 -1.83
N SER A 35 1.45 -0.17 -1.90
CA SER A 35 2.15 0.33 -3.11
C SER A 35 3.42 -0.46 -3.43
N GLN A 36 4.21 -0.82 -2.43
CA GLN A 36 5.40 -1.65 -2.60
C GLN A 36 5.03 -3.03 -3.13
N PHE A 37 3.95 -3.61 -2.61
CA PHE A 37 3.43 -4.88 -3.10
C PHE A 37 3.02 -4.79 -4.58
N ILE A 38 2.25 -3.78 -4.99
CA ILE A 38 1.81 -3.63 -6.40
C ILE A 38 3.01 -3.40 -7.33
N ALA A 39 3.99 -2.62 -6.91
CA ALA A 39 5.19 -2.33 -7.70
C ALA A 39 6.15 -3.53 -7.85
N ALA A 40 5.94 -4.61 -7.10
CA ALA A 40 6.78 -5.80 -7.17
C ALA A 40 6.60 -6.53 -8.52
N ARG A 41 7.71 -7.05 -9.05
CA ARG A 41 7.71 -7.83 -10.30
C ARG A 41 6.75 -9.02 -10.19
N GLY A 42 5.83 -9.15 -11.15
CA GLY A 42 4.81 -10.20 -11.17
C GLY A 42 3.43 -9.75 -10.64
N ASN A 43 3.33 -8.55 -10.05
CA ASN A 43 2.08 -7.98 -9.55
C ASN A 43 1.47 -6.93 -10.49
N GLU A 44 1.80 -7.00 -11.78
CA GLU A 44 1.40 -6.03 -12.82
C GLU A 44 -0.12 -5.96 -13.04
N TYR A 45 -0.86 -7.00 -12.62
CA TYR A 45 -2.32 -7.07 -12.71
C TYR A 45 -3.04 -6.49 -11.49
N PHE A 46 -2.30 -6.07 -10.46
CA PHE A 46 -2.88 -5.41 -9.31
C PHE A 46 -3.09 -3.92 -9.59
N CYS A 47 -4.23 -3.41 -9.13
CA CYS A 47 -4.49 -1.99 -9.04
C CYS A 47 -4.52 -1.62 -7.55
N GLU A 48 -4.21 -0.37 -7.26
CA GLU A 48 -4.29 0.14 -5.91
C GLU A 48 -5.74 0.18 -5.43
N ILE A 49 -6.01 -0.51 -4.32
CA ILE A 49 -7.30 -0.47 -3.62
C ILE A 49 -7.38 0.84 -2.85
N ASP A 50 -8.54 1.51 -2.90
CA ASP A 50 -8.75 2.73 -2.13
C ASP A 50 -8.72 2.45 -0.61
N GLU A 51 -8.13 3.36 0.16
CA GLU A 51 -8.02 3.24 1.62
C GLU A 51 -9.40 3.19 2.31
N ASP A 52 -10.38 3.93 1.80
CA ASP A 52 -11.76 3.91 2.32
C ASP A 52 -12.44 2.55 2.09
N TYR A 53 -12.07 1.82 1.03
CA TYR A 53 -12.53 0.47 0.79
C TYR A 53 -11.89 -0.55 1.75
N LEU A 54 -10.58 -0.38 2.03
CA LEU A 54 -9.81 -1.23 2.95
C LEU A 54 -10.19 -1.01 4.43
N THR A 55 -10.69 0.17 4.79
CA THR A 55 -11.07 0.50 6.18
C THR A 55 -12.54 0.21 6.49
N ASP A 56 -13.38 0.00 5.47
CA ASP A 56 -14.78 -0.40 5.64
C ASP A 56 -14.92 -1.89 5.94
N ARG A 57 -15.30 -2.20 7.19
CA ARG A 57 -15.50 -3.57 7.69
C ARG A 57 -16.51 -4.37 6.88
N PHE A 58 -17.50 -3.72 6.26
CA PHE A 58 -18.49 -4.42 5.45
C PHE A 58 -17.83 -5.12 4.24
N ASN A 59 -16.88 -4.44 3.58
CA ASN A 59 -16.16 -4.98 2.42
C ASN A 59 -15.25 -6.16 2.79
N LEU A 60 -14.82 -6.23 4.06
CA LEU A 60 -13.94 -7.26 4.60
C LEU A 60 -14.67 -8.45 5.24
N THR A 61 -16.01 -8.46 5.23
CA THR A 61 -16.82 -9.50 5.88
C THR A 61 -16.38 -10.91 5.45
N GLY A 62 -16.14 -11.77 6.44
CA GLY A 62 -15.75 -13.17 6.26
C GLY A 62 -14.27 -13.42 5.95
N LEU A 63 -13.45 -12.38 5.71
CA LEU A 63 -12.03 -12.57 5.41
C LEU A 63 -11.20 -12.96 6.65
N ASN A 64 -11.71 -12.65 7.84
CA ASN A 64 -11.05 -12.98 9.11
C ASN A 64 -10.96 -14.49 9.38
N THR A 65 -11.80 -15.31 8.74
CA THR A 65 -11.72 -16.78 8.85
C THR A 65 -10.81 -17.41 7.79
N GLU A 66 -10.55 -16.69 6.70
CA GLU A 66 -9.72 -17.17 5.58
C GLU A 66 -8.23 -16.81 5.77
N VAL A 67 -7.93 -15.75 6.52
CA VAL A 67 -6.58 -15.19 6.65
C VAL A 67 -6.02 -15.41 8.06
N HIS A 68 -4.89 -16.11 8.16
CA HIS A 68 -4.11 -16.19 9.39
C HIS A 68 -3.54 -14.83 9.78
N TYR A 69 -3.41 -14.52 11.08
CA TYR A 69 -2.92 -13.21 11.54
C TYR A 69 -3.70 -12.03 10.94
N TYR A 70 -5.00 -12.18 10.66
CA TYR A 70 -5.83 -11.21 9.95
C TYR A 70 -5.64 -9.76 10.42
N GLN A 71 -5.65 -9.51 11.74
CA GLN A 71 -5.51 -8.16 12.25
C GLN A 71 -4.12 -7.58 11.92
N TYR A 72 -3.05 -8.32 12.14
CA TYR A 72 -1.69 -7.88 11.80
C TYR A 72 -1.48 -7.72 10.29
N ALA A 73 -2.10 -8.60 9.50
CA ALA A 73 -2.10 -8.51 8.04
C ALA A 73 -2.83 -7.23 7.58
N LEU A 74 -3.98 -6.92 8.19
CA LEU A 74 -4.74 -5.70 7.92
C LEU A 74 -3.93 -4.46 8.31
N ASP A 75 -3.36 -4.45 9.52
CA ASP A 75 -2.55 -3.35 10.01
C ASP A 75 -1.33 -3.11 9.11
N LEU A 76 -0.74 -4.19 8.57
CA LEU A 76 0.39 -4.11 7.65
C LEU A 76 -0.02 -3.54 6.28
N VAL A 77 -1.16 -3.94 5.71
CA VAL A 77 -1.62 -3.39 4.42
C VAL A 77 -2.15 -1.96 4.51
N THR A 78 -2.53 -1.50 5.70
CA THR A 78 -2.93 -0.11 5.98
C THR A 78 -1.83 0.73 6.63
N ASP A 79 -0.58 0.25 6.66
CA ASP A 79 0.58 0.95 7.22
C ASP A 79 0.43 1.45 8.67
N VAL A 80 -0.37 0.75 9.47
CA VAL A 80 -0.52 1.01 10.93
C VAL A 80 0.17 -0.05 11.78
N PHE A 81 0.89 -0.98 11.16
CA PHE A 81 1.66 -2.02 11.85
C PHE A 81 2.93 -1.44 12.48
N ASP A 82 2.97 -1.38 13.81
CA ASP A 82 4.05 -0.76 14.59
C ASP A 82 4.79 -1.74 15.52
N MET A 83 4.45 -3.03 15.49
CA MET A 83 5.01 -4.01 16.39
C MET A 83 6.36 -4.57 15.93
N GLU A 84 7.28 -4.70 16.89
CA GLU A 84 8.49 -5.49 16.74
C GLU A 84 8.15 -6.97 16.94
N VAL A 85 8.43 -7.78 15.91
CA VAL A 85 8.27 -9.23 15.90
C VAL A 85 9.55 -9.85 15.36
N ASP A 86 9.81 -11.11 15.66
CA ASP A 86 10.92 -11.84 15.05
C ASP A 86 10.74 -12.00 13.53
N ASP A 87 11.84 -12.30 12.84
CA ASP A 87 11.88 -12.38 11.38
C ASP A 87 10.94 -13.49 10.83
N ASP A 88 10.83 -14.62 11.53
CA ASP A 88 9.97 -15.74 11.13
C ASP A 88 8.49 -15.34 11.19
N MET A 89 8.07 -14.69 12.27
CA MET A 89 6.72 -14.18 12.45
C MET A 89 6.41 -13.06 11.46
N ARG A 90 7.37 -12.17 11.20
CA ARG A 90 7.24 -11.12 10.17
C ARG A 90 6.96 -11.72 8.80
N GLU A 91 7.69 -12.76 8.40
CA GLU A 91 7.48 -13.44 7.12
C GLU A 91 6.06 -14.04 7.03
N GLN A 92 5.55 -14.64 8.11
CA GLN A 92 4.18 -15.15 8.14
C GLN A 92 3.14 -14.04 8.02
N ILE A 93 3.32 -12.91 8.71
CA ILE A 93 2.40 -11.76 8.62
C ILE A 93 2.41 -11.18 7.21
N GLU A 94 3.58 -11.01 6.59
CA GLU A 94 3.70 -10.53 5.21
C GLU A 94 2.99 -11.48 4.22
N LYS A 95 3.14 -12.78 4.40
CA LYS A 95 2.44 -13.78 3.58
C LYS A 95 0.92 -13.65 3.74
N SER A 96 0.44 -13.48 4.97
CA SER A 96 -0.97 -13.22 5.25
C SER A 96 -1.46 -11.90 4.68
N ALA A 97 -0.67 -10.84 4.72
CA ALA A 97 -0.98 -9.54 4.14
C ALA A 97 -1.11 -9.61 2.62
N ARG A 98 -0.20 -10.31 1.94
CA ARG A 98 -0.31 -10.58 0.50
C ARG A 98 -1.59 -11.34 0.15
N HIS A 99 -1.93 -12.35 0.96
CA HIS A 99 -3.16 -13.12 0.78
C HIS A 99 -4.41 -12.25 0.98
N LEU A 100 -4.46 -11.49 2.09
CA LEU A 100 -5.55 -10.56 2.39
C LEU A 100 -5.74 -9.54 1.27
N TYR A 101 -4.66 -8.89 0.84
CA TYR A 101 -4.71 -7.89 -0.23
C TYR A 101 -5.26 -8.49 -1.52
N GLY A 102 -4.85 -9.72 -1.87
CA GLY A 102 -5.40 -10.45 -3.02
C GLY A 102 -6.90 -10.71 -2.92
N LEU A 103 -7.39 -11.15 -1.76
CA LEU A 103 -8.83 -11.39 -1.55
C LEU A 103 -9.64 -10.10 -1.60
N VAL A 104 -9.14 -9.01 -1.00
CA VAL A 104 -9.82 -7.70 -1.07
C VAL A 104 -9.77 -7.16 -2.50
N HIS A 105 -8.65 -7.30 -3.21
CA HIS A 105 -8.50 -6.89 -4.60
C HIS A 105 -9.54 -7.58 -5.50
N ALA A 106 -9.72 -8.90 -5.35
CA ALA A 106 -10.72 -9.66 -6.09
C ALA A 106 -12.15 -9.13 -5.90
N ARG A 107 -12.49 -8.64 -4.69
CA ARG A 107 -13.78 -7.97 -4.42
C ARG A 107 -13.82 -6.54 -4.95
N TYR A 108 -12.71 -5.82 -4.87
CA TYR A 108 -12.61 -4.43 -5.29
C TYR A 108 -12.74 -4.27 -6.81
N VAL A 109 -12.09 -5.13 -7.60
CA VAL A 109 -12.08 -5.02 -9.07
C VAL A 109 -13.43 -5.23 -9.74
N VAL A 110 -14.42 -5.79 -9.04
CA VAL A 110 -15.80 -5.91 -9.55
C VAL A 110 -16.68 -4.69 -9.20
N THR A 111 -16.18 -3.76 -8.40
CA THR A 111 -16.86 -2.49 -8.10
C THR A 111 -16.65 -1.48 -9.24
N THR A 112 -17.51 -0.46 -9.33
CA THR A 112 -17.34 0.63 -10.32
C THR A 112 -15.98 1.33 -10.19
N ARG A 113 -15.49 1.53 -8.96
CA ARG A 113 -14.19 2.18 -8.70
C ARG A 113 -13.02 1.30 -9.14
N GLY A 114 -13.04 0.01 -8.76
CA GLY A 114 -12.01 -0.95 -9.15
C GLY A 114 -11.98 -1.21 -10.65
N LEU A 115 -13.14 -1.41 -11.29
CA LEU A 115 -13.23 -1.54 -12.74
C LEU A 115 -12.62 -0.34 -13.47
N SER A 116 -12.91 0.88 -13.01
CA SER A 116 -12.34 2.10 -13.60
C SER A 116 -10.81 2.13 -13.54
N LYS A 117 -10.20 1.49 -12.53
CA LYS A 117 -8.73 1.35 -12.42
C LYS A 117 -8.17 0.21 -13.29
N MET A 118 -8.95 -0.85 -13.55
CA MET A 118 -8.54 -2.03 -14.31
C MET A 118 -8.70 -1.91 -15.84
N VAL A 119 -9.49 -0.94 -16.31
CA VAL A 119 -9.75 -0.73 -17.75
C VAL A 119 -8.59 -0.04 -18.49
N ARG A 120 -7.53 0.38 -17.78
CA ARG A 120 -6.38 1.08 -18.35
C ARG A 120 -5.39 0.17 -19.04
#